data_AF-A0A842NLL1-F1
#
_entry.id   AF-A0A842NLL1-F1
#
_cell.length_a   1.000
_cell.length_b   1.000
_cell.length_c   1.000
_cell.angle_alpha   90.00
_cell.angle_beta   90.00
_cell.angle_gamma   90.00
#
_symmetry.space_group_name_H-M   'P 1'
#
loop_
_entity.id
_entity.type
_entity.pdbx_description
1 polymer ?
#
loop_
_entity_poly.entity_id
_entity_poly.type
_entity_poly.pdbx_seq_one_letter_code
_entity_poly.pdbx_strand_id
1 'polypeptide(L)'
;QRHEESKDINKECWNGLKKMWGRDFTRDTLLAEKLGLTLKIPFLDKKLIVTAMGVDSSLKMNAEYKKLILRYVAEEVGLKKEFCWRKKKAAQYGSKADKVIAKLTKKKGFKLKKDYVKSLLV
;
A
#
# COMPACT_ATOMS: atom_id res chain seq x y z
N GLN A 1 -9.38 -2.24 10.08
CA GLN A 1 -8.79 -1.72 8.82
C GLN A 1 -9.90 -1.68 7.76
N ARG A 2 -10.04 -0.62 6.94
CA ARG A 2 -11.23 -0.35 6.06
C ARG A 2 -11.85 -1.55 5.32
N HIS A 3 -11.04 -2.49 4.82
CA HIS A 3 -11.56 -3.68 4.12
C HIS A 3 -12.07 -4.79 5.05
N GLU A 4 -11.50 -4.93 6.25
CA GLU A 4 -11.95 -5.90 7.27
C GLU A 4 -13.24 -5.46 7.95
N GLU A 5 -13.45 -4.15 8.04
CA GLU A 5 -14.65 -3.53 8.62
C GLU A 5 -15.75 -3.32 7.56
N SER A 6 -15.48 -3.62 6.29
CA SER A 6 -16.45 -3.45 5.22
C SER A 6 -17.41 -4.63 5.17
N LYS A 7 -18.71 -4.32 5.06
CA LYS A 7 -19.74 -5.32 4.76
C LYS A 7 -19.60 -5.92 3.35
N ASP A 8 -18.94 -5.20 2.44
CA ASP A 8 -18.70 -5.63 1.06
C ASP A 8 -17.25 -5.30 0.67
N ILE A 9 -16.41 -6.34 0.63
CA ILE A 9 -14.99 -6.25 0.30
C ILE A 9 -14.81 -5.80 -1.17
N ASN A 10 -15.66 -6.30 -2.08
CA ASN A 10 -15.55 -6.02 -3.52
C ASN A 10 -15.86 -4.56 -3.81
N LYS A 11 -16.94 -4.02 -3.22
CA LYS A 11 -17.26 -2.59 -3.31
C LYS A 11 -16.15 -1.72 -2.72
N GLU A 12 -15.56 -2.11 -1.60
CA GLU A 12 -14.46 -1.34 -1.02
C GLU A 12 -13.16 -1.42 -1.86
N CYS A 13 -12.90 -2.51 -2.57
CA CYS A 13 -11.84 -2.58 -3.59
C CYS A 13 -12.06 -1.55 -4.69
N TRP A 14 -13.28 -1.45 -5.25
CA TRP A 14 -13.63 -0.43 -6.24
C TRP A 14 -13.48 1.00 -5.71
N ASN A 15 -13.95 1.26 -4.48
CA ASN A 15 -13.76 2.56 -3.82
C ASN A 15 -12.28 2.89 -3.65
N GLY A 16 -11.48 1.89 -3.27
CA GLY A 16 -10.04 2.00 -3.12
C GLY A 16 -9.33 2.41 -4.41
N LEU A 17 -9.76 1.83 -5.54
CA LEU A 17 -9.28 2.16 -6.88
C LEU A 17 -9.67 3.59 -7.30
N LYS A 18 -10.95 3.95 -7.18
CA LYS A 18 -11.47 5.29 -7.54
C LYS A 18 -10.78 6.42 -6.76
N LYS A 19 -10.49 6.20 -5.48
CA LYS A 19 -9.84 7.19 -4.59
C LYS A 19 -8.31 7.17 -4.68
N MET A 20 -7.71 6.24 -5.43
CA MET A 20 -6.25 6.06 -5.46
C MET A 20 -5.52 7.26 -6.06
N TRP A 21 -6.12 7.92 -7.05
CA TRP A 21 -5.51 9.08 -7.71
C TRP A 21 -5.11 10.18 -6.73
N GLY A 22 -6.07 10.75 -6.01
CA GLY A 22 -5.81 11.84 -5.07
C GLY A 22 -5.06 11.40 -3.81
N ARG A 23 -5.22 10.14 -3.38
CA ARG A 23 -4.58 9.65 -2.15
C ARG A 23 -3.10 9.28 -2.36
N ASP A 24 -2.80 8.62 -3.47
CA ASP A 24 -1.50 7.96 -3.68
C ASP A 24 -0.77 8.59 -4.89
N PHE A 25 -1.41 8.64 -6.07
CA PHE A 25 -0.71 9.05 -7.29
C PHE A 25 -0.32 10.51 -7.34
N THR A 26 -1.16 11.43 -6.85
CA THR A 26 -0.80 12.85 -6.86
C THR A 26 0.57 13.11 -6.21
N ARG A 27 0.86 12.45 -5.08
CA ARG A 27 2.18 12.55 -4.43
C ARG A 27 3.26 11.84 -5.26
N ASP A 28 3.00 10.60 -5.65
CA ASP A 28 4.01 9.74 -6.25
C ASP A 28 4.45 10.24 -7.63
N THR A 29 3.52 10.72 -8.46
CA THR A 29 3.82 11.28 -9.80
C THR A 29 4.63 12.56 -9.70
N LEU A 30 4.26 13.49 -8.80
CA LEU A 30 5.00 14.73 -8.58
C LEU A 30 6.44 14.44 -8.13
N LEU A 31 6.63 13.46 -7.24
CA LEU A 31 7.96 13.09 -6.78
C LEU A 31 8.79 12.46 -7.91
N ALA A 32 8.20 11.57 -8.70
CA ALA A 32 8.89 10.94 -9.81
C ALA A 32 9.31 11.95 -10.87
N GLU A 33 8.42 12.88 -11.25
CA GLU A 33 8.72 13.96 -12.19
C GLU A 33 9.89 14.82 -11.70
N LYS A 34 9.87 15.24 -10.43
CA LYS A 34 10.95 16.04 -9.83
C LYS A 34 12.29 15.32 -9.80
N LEU A 35 12.29 14.00 -9.77
CA LEU A 35 13.48 13.16 -9.77
C LEU A 35 13.88 12.69 -11.18
N GLY A 36 13.16 13.08 -12.23
CA GLY A 36 13.40 12.59 -13.61
C GLY A 36 13.14 11.10 -13.78
N LEU A 37 12.29 10.51 -12.93
CA LEU A 37 11.97 9.08 -12.93
C LEU A 37 10.64 8.80 -13.61
N THR A 38 10.57 7.66 -14.30
CA THR A 38 9.30 7.13 -14.82
C THR A 38 8.74 6.07 -13.88
N LEU A 39 7.53 6.27 -13.37
CA LEU A 39 6.84 5.25 -12.58
C LEU A 39 6.24 4.16 -13.48
N LYS A 40 6.57 2.90 -13.17
CA LYS A 40 5.91 1.73 -13.76
C LYS A 40 5.00 1.10 -12.70
N ILE A 41 3.73 0.92 -13.06
CA ILE A 41 2.65 0.51 -12.15
C ILE A 41 1.88 -0.70 -12.70
N PRO A 42 2.50 -1.90 -12.76
CA PRO A 42 1.92 -3.06 -13.43
C PRO A 42 0.54 -3.48 -12.88
N PHE A 43 0.30 -3.26 -11.59
CA PHE A 43 -0.99 -3.55 -10.94
C PHE A 43 -2.16 -2.69 -11.43
N LEU A 44 -1.89 -1.65 -12.23
CA LEU A 44 -2.91 -0.83 -12.88
C LEU A 44 -3.13 -1.17 -14.36
N ASP A 45 -2.58 -2.28 -14.84
CA ASP A 45 -3.00 -2.80 -16.13
C ASP A 45 -4.53 -3.03 -16.16
N LYS A 46 -5.18 -2.61 -17.25
CA LYS A 46 -6.63 -2.64 -17.37
C LYS A 46 -7.18 -4.07 -17.28
N LYS A 47 -6.52 -5.04 -17.92
CA LYS A 47 -6.96 -6.43 -17.90
C LYS A 47 -6.82 -6.98 -16.48
N LEU A 48 -5.68 -6.72 -15.84
CA LEU A 48 -5.45 -7.14 -14.45
C LEU A 48 -6.46 -6.52 -13.48
N ILE A 49 -6.81 -5.25 -13.62
CA ILE A 49 -7.85 -4.61 -12.80
C ILE A 49 -9.18 -5.33 -12.96
N VAL A 50 -9.64 -5.54 -14.20
CA VAL A 50 -10.93 -6.19 -14.48
C VAL A 50 -10.94 -7.60 -13.88
N THR A 51 -9.89 -8.38 -14.12
CA THR A 51 -9.73 -9.72 -13.54
C THR A 51 -9.77 -9.67 -12.02
N ALA A 52 -8.94 -8.84 -11.38
CA ALA A 52 -8.84 -8.77 -9.92
C ALA A 52 -10.13 -8.27 -9.24
N MET A 53 -10.90 -7.41 -9.91
CA MET A 53 -12.18 -6.93 -9.40
C MET A 53 -13.26 -8.01 -9.48
N GLY A 54 -13.23 -8.87 -10.49
CA GLY A 54 -14.15 -10.01 -10.65
C GLY A 54 -13.86 -11.20 -9.73
N VAL A 55 -12.70 -11.26 -9.07
CA VAL A 55 -12.38 -12.32 -8.10
C VAL A 55 -13.36 -12.30 -6.93
N ASP A 56 -13.81 -13.48 -6.51
CA ASP A 56 -14.67 -13.66 -5.35
C ASP A 56 -14.04 -13.09 -4.07
N SER A 57 -14.88 -12.53 -3.18
CA SER A 57 -14.38 -11.86 -1.98
C SER A 57 -13.66 -12.81 -1.00
N SER A 58 -14.05 -14.09 -0.95
CA SER A 58 -13.39 -15.12 -0.13
C SER A 58 -11.93 -15.36 -0.55
N LEU A 59 -11.61 -15.13 -1.82
CA LEU A 59 -10.25 -15.22 -2.37
C LEU A 59 -9.46 -13.91 -2.23
N LYS A 60 -10.05 -12.85 -1.68
CA LYS A 60 -9.33 -11.59 -1.43
C LYS A 60 -8.72 -11.56 -0.04
N MET A 61 -9.39 -12.12 0.97
CA MET A 61 -8.87 -12.17 2.34
C MET A 61 -9.62 -13.17 3.21
N ASN A 62 -8.94 -13.64 4.26
CA ASN A 62 -9.53 -14.37 5.37
C ASN A 62 -9.09 -13.74 6.70
N ALA A 63 -9.32 -14.44 7.81
CA ALA A 63 -8.98 -13.96 9.16
C ALA A 63 -7.47 -13.69 9.37
N GLU A 64 -6.60 -14.40 8.65
CA GLU A 64 -5.15 -14.34 8.86
C GLU A 64 -4.42 -13.54 7.77
N TYR A 65 -4.85 -13.68 6.52
CA TYR A 65 -4.17 -13.21 5.34
C TYR A 65 -5.05 -12.36 4.44
N LYS A 66 -4.42 -11.33 3.87
CA LYS A 66 -4.97 -10.49 2.80
C LYS A 66 -4.29 -10.83 1.49
N LYS A 67 -4.96 -10.50 0.39
CA LYS A 67 -4.53 -10.74 -0.99
C LYS A 67 -4.33 -12.23 -1.28
N LEU A 68 -5.23 -13.08 -0.78
CA LEU A 68 -5.08 -14.54 -0.87
C LEU A 68 -4.82 -15.02 -2.30
N ILE A 69 -5.63 -14.61 -3.26
CA ILE A 69 -5.45 -14.97 -4.67
C ILE A 69 -4.05 -14.60 -5.20
N LEU A 70 -3.52 -13.45 -4.80
CA LEU A 70 -2.17 -13.03 -5.22
C LEU A 70 -1.08 -13.90 -4.58
N ARG A 71 -1.31 -14.43 -3.37
CA ARG A 71 -0.38 -15.35 -2.69
C ARG A 71 -0.36 -16.71 -3.37
N TYR A 72 -1.54 -17.24 -3.70
CA TYR A 72 -1.67 -18.49 -4.45
C TYR A 72 -0.97 -18.39 -5.82
N VAL A 73 -1.25 -17.33 -6.58
CA VAL A 73 -0.56 -17.09 -7.85
C VAL A 73 0.95 -16.96 -7.66
N ALA A 74 1.42 -16.31 -6.59
CA ALA A 74 2.86 -16.19 -6.32
C ALA A 74 3.53 -17.56 -6.07
N GLU A 75 2.87 -18.46 -5.36
CA GLU A 75 3.36 -19.84 -5.20
C GLU A 75 3.35 -20.61 -6.50
N GLU A 76 2.28 -20.48 -7.28
CA GLU A 76 2.11 -21.18 -8.56
C GLU A 76 3.22 -20.80 -9.57
N VAL A 77 3.63 -19.53 -9.58
CA VAL A 77 4.76 -19.07 -10.42
C VAL A 77 6.14 -19.40 -9.83
N GLY A 78 6.21 -20.15 -8.74
CA GLY A 78 7.45 -20.70 -8.18
C GLY A 78 8.15 -19.85 -7.11
N LEU A 79 7.49 -18.82 -6.56
CA LEU A 79 8.07 -18.06 -5.45
C LEU A 79 8.07 -18.91 -4.16
N LYS A 80 9.15 -18.84 -3.37
CA LYS A 80 9.24 -19.57 -2.09
C LYS A 80 8.09 -19.19 -1.16
N LYS A 81 7.49 -20.20 -0.51
CA LYS A 81 6.35 -20.04 0.42
C LYS A 81 6.59 -18.98 1.50
N GLU A 82 7.82 -18.87 2.01
CA GLU A 82 8.19 -17.86 3.00
C GLU A 82 7.92 -16.41 2.53
N PHE A 83 8.07 -16.14 1.23
CA PHE A 83 7.79 -14.83 0.64
C PHE A 83 6.32 -14.67 0.27
N CYS A 84 5.70 -15.73 -0.27
CA CYS A 84 4.27 -15.74 -0.64
C CYS A 84 3.36 -15.49 0.56
N TRP A 85 3.68 -16.07 1.72
CA TRP A 85 2.86 -16.01 2.93
C TRP A 85 3.32 -14.99 3.95
N ARG A 86 4.38 -14.22 3.64
CA ARG A 86 4.86 -13.17 4.55
C ARG A 86 3.74 -12.17 4.87
N LYS A 87 3.55 -11.86 6.16
CA LYS A 87 2.60 -10.84 6.58
C LYS A 87 2.97 -9.48 5.99
N LYS A 88 1.96 -8.77 5.48
CA LYS A 88 2.17 -7.45 4.85
C LYS A 88 2.67 -6.47 5.91
N LYS A 89 3.83 -5.86 5.65
CA LYS A 89 4.33 -4.70 6.39
C LYS A 89 4.46 -3.53 5.42
N ALA A 90 3.95 -2.35 5.79
CA ALA A 90 4.10 -1.17 4.95
C ALA A 90 5.57 -0.72 4.91
N ALA A 91 6.02 -0.16 3.79
CA ALA A 91 7.44 0.12 3.52
C ALA A 91 8.06 1.05 4.59
N GLN A 92 7.32 2.05 5.07
CA GLN A 92 7.76 2.98 6.10
C GLN A 92 8.04 2.31 7.46
N TYR A 93 7.32 1.23 7.76
CA TYR A 93 7.55 0.45 8.99
C TYR A 93 8.59 -0.66 8.76
N GLY A 94 8.63 -1.24 7.57
CA GLY A 94 9.61 -2.25 7.18
C GLY A 94 11.04 -1.70 7.19
N SER A 95 11.23 -0.52 6.58
CA SER A 95 12.51 0.21 6.52
C SER A 95 12.89 0.92 7.82
N LYS A 96 11.98 0.97 8.81
CA LYS A 96 12.11 1.80 10.02
C LYS A 96 12.17 3.32 9.78
N ALA A 97 11.85 3.80 8.57
CA ALA A 97 11.79 5.23 8.27
C ALA A 97 10.88 6.00 9.24
N ASP A 98 9.68 5.47 9.54
CA ASP A 98 8.75 6.10 10.49
C ASP A 98 9.35 6.22 11.91
N LYS A 99 10.14 5.21 12.33
CA LYS A 99 10.83 5.20 13.62
C LYS A 99 11.91 6.28 13.68
N VAL A 100 12.65 6.48 12.60
CA VAL A 100 13.66 7.54 12.50
C VAL A 100 13.01 8.91 12.59
N ILE A 101 11.91 9.14 11.86
CA ILE A 101 11.15 10.40 11.93
C ILE A 101 10.70 10.65 13.37
N ALA A 102 10.12 9.65 14.05
CA ALA A 102 9.70 9.78 15.45
C ALA A 102 10.86 10.16 16.40
N LYS A 103 12.06 9.59 16.20
CA LYS A 103 13.25 9.93 16.99
C LYS A 103 13.67 11.38 16.76
N LEU A 104 13.68 11.83 15.50
CA LEU A 104 14.03 13.19 15.14
C LEU A 104 13.01 14.21 15.67
N THR A 105 11.71 13.90 15.60
CA THR A 105 10.63 14.71 16.18
C THR A 105 10.91 15.02 17.65
N LYS A 106 11.20 13.99 18.45
CA LYS A 106 11.54 14.17 19.88
C LYS A 106 12.82 14.96 20.07
N LYS A 107 13.89 14.64 19.33
CA LYS A 107 15.19 15.35 19.40
C LYS A 107 15.05 16.84 19.10
N LYS A 108 14.12 17.22 18.24
CA LYS A 108 13.85 18.61 17.83
C LYS A 108 12.78 19.29 18.70
N GLY A 109 12.34 18.67 19.78
CA GLY A 109 11.39 19.27 20.73
C GLY A 109 9.93 19.26 20.30
N PHE A 110 9.58 18.62 19.18
CA PHE A 110 8.20 18.53 18.71
C PHE A 110 7.45 17.38 19.41
N LYS A 111 6.16 17.58 19.69
CA LYS A 111 5.28 16.52 20.22
C LYS A 111 4.77 15.60 19.13
N LEU A 112 4.35 16.16 17.99
CA LEU A 112 3.75 15.40 16.88
C LEU A 112 4.69 15.37 15.66
N LYS A 113 4.77 14.20 15.01
CA LYS A 113 5.53 14.03 13.76
C LYS A 113 5.09 15.02 12.68
N LYS A 114 3.79 15.31 12.60
CA LYS A 114 3.24 16.25 11.60
C LYS A 114 3.82 17.66 11.76
N ASP A 115 4.03 18.11 13.00
CA ASP A 115 4.51 19.46 13.30
C ASP A 115 6.00 19.55 12.97
N TYR A 116 6.76 18.50 13.29
CA TYR A 116 8.16 18.39 12.90
C TYR A 116 8.33 18.35 11.38
N VAL A 117 7.54 17.56 10.65
CA VAL A 117 7.65 17.51 9.18
C VAL A 117 7.25 18.85 8.56
N LYS A 118 6.21 19.52 9.08
CA LYS A 118 5.79 20.84 8.61
C LYS A 118 6.87 21.90 8.82
N SER A 119 7.63 21.86 9.91
CA SER A 119 8.71 22.83 10.14
C SER A 119 9.90 22.67 9.20
N LEU A 120 9.97 21.59 8.43
CA LEU A 120 10.97 21.38 7.38
C LEU A 120 10.50 21.90 6.01
N LEU A 121 9.22 22.23 5.86
CA LEU A 121 8.70 22.83 4.65
C LEU A 121 9.06 24.32 4.71
N VAL A 122 9.92 24.74 3.79
CA VAL A 122 10.24 26.16 3.52
C VAL A 122 9.06 26.80 2.80
#